data_AF-A0A494ZA34-F1
#
_entry.id   AF-A0A494ZA34-F1
#
_cell.length_a   1.000
_cell.length_b   1.000
_cell.length_c   1.000
_cell.angle_alpha   90.00
_cell.angle_beta   90.00
_cell.angle_gamma   90.00
#
_symmetry.space_group_name_H-M   'P 1'
#
loop_
_entity.id
_entity.type
_entity.pdbx_description
1 polymer ?
#
loop_
_entity_poly.entity_id
_entity_poly.type
_entity_poly.pdbx_seq_one_letter_code
_entity_poly.pdbx_strand_id
1 'polypeptide(L)'
;MDNIKYPIGHFEVTEEISKNELNQWIDEITVFPTLLNEVVGNLNEEEQKLTYREGAWTIKQLVHHIADGQINYYTRIKLALTEDIPIIKPFEENEWAHWWIQRFHYLHLLK
;
A
#
# COMPACT_ATOMS: atom_id res chain seq x y z
N MET A 1 -0.98 0.94 -22.99
CA MET A 1 -0.65 -0.02 -21.91
C MET A 1 -0.41 0.72 -20.59
N ASP A 2 0.31 1.85 -20.59
CA ASP A 2 0.56 2.63 -19.37
C ASP A 2 -0.69 3.18 -18.69
N ASN A 3 -1.69 3.66 -19.44
CA ASN A 3 -2.94 4.19 -18.85
C ASN A 3 -3.73 3.16 -18.02
N ILE A 4 -3.55 1.85 -18.27
CA ILE A 4 -4.21 0.82 -17.48
C ILE A 4 -3.46 0.61 -16.15
N LYS A 5 -2.12 0.63 -16.19
CA LYS A 5 -1.26 0.47 -15.00
C LYS A 5 -1.26 1.72 -14.10
N TYR A 6 -1.38 2.90 -14.69
CA TYR A 6 -1.43 4.20 -14.01
C TYR A 6 -2.74 4.94 -14.36
N PRO A 7 -3.89 4.46 -13.86
CA PRO A 7 -5.20 4.98 -14.26
C PRO A 7 -5.45 6.45 -13.85
N ILE A 8 -4.68 6.96 -12.88
CA ILE A 8 -4.74 8.35 -12.41
C ILE A 8 -3.45 9.13 -12.72
N GLY A 9 -2.61 8.61 -13.63
CA GLY A 9 -1.31 9.21 -13.96
C GLY A 9 -0.21 8.87 -12.96
N HIS A 10 0.91 9.58 -13.10
CA HIS A 10 2.07 9.47 -12.21
C HIS A 10 2.03 10.58 -11.16
N PHE A 11 2.61 10.30 -9.99
CA PHE A 11 2.87 11.34 -9.00
C PHE A 11 3.88 12.34 -9.55
N GLU A 12 3.53 13.62 -9.49
CA GLU A 12 4.41 14.73 -9.84
C GLU A 12 4.83 15.45 -8.56
N VAL A 13 6.14 15.64 -8.39
CA VAL A 13 6.69 16.30 -7.20
C VAL A 13 6.52 17.80 -7.35
N THR A 14 5.81 18.43 -6.42
CA THR A 14 5.80 19.89 -6.28
C THR A 14 7.03 20.34 -5.47
N GLU A 15 7.76 21.34 -5.96
CA GLU A 15 8.96 21.85 -5.27
C GLU A 15 8.63 22.61 -3.97
N GLU A 16 7.43 23.19 -3.88
CA GLU A 16 6.93 23.89 -2.70
C GLU A 16 5.63 23.24 -2.21
N ILE A 17 5.60 22.86 -0.94
CA ILE A 17 4.42 22.29 -0.28
C ILE A 17 3.86 23.33 0.68
N SER A 18 2.65 23.82 0.42
CA SER A 18 1.96 24.76 1.30
C SER A 18 1.38 24.06 2.53
N LYS A 19 1.11 24.82 3.61
CA LYS A 19 0.41 24.30 4.80
C LYS A 19 -0.99 23.77 4.47
N ASN A 20 -1.65 24.36 3.47
CA ASN A 20 -2.98 23.93 3.07
C ASN A 20 -2.95 22.56 2.40
N GLU A 21 -2.01 22.36 1.46
CA GLU A 21 -1.80 21.05 0.82
C GLU A 21 -1.41 19.98 1.85
N LEU A 22 -0.52 20.34 2.79
CA LEU A 22 -0.14 19.42 3.87
C LEU A 22 -1.35 18.99 4.71
N ASN A 23 -2.22 19.93 5.11
CA ASN A 23 -3.42 19.60 5.87
C ASN A 23 -4.39 18.74 5.05
N GLN A 24 -4.56 19.04 3.76
CA GLN A 24 -5.40 18.26 2.86
C GLN A 24 -4.92 16.81 2.76
N TRP A 25 -3.62 16.58 2.56
CA TRP A 25 -3.06 15.23 2.50
C TRP A 25 -3.18 14.48 3.83
N ILE A 26 -3.05 15.18 4.96
CA ILE A 26 -3.28 14.57 6.28
C ILE A 26 -4.74 14.10 6.41
N ASP A 27 -5.70 14.92 5.99
CA ASP A 27 -7.12 14.56 6.01
C ASP A 27 -7.42 13.38 5.07
N GLU A 28 -6.85 13.39 3.87
CA GLU A 28 -6.97 12.30 2.89
C GLU A 28 -6.41 10.97 3.43
N ILE A 29 -5.20 10.98 4.00
CA ILE A 29 -4.59 9.78 4.62
C ILE A 29 -5.44 9.30 5.81
N THR A 30 -6.03 10.23 6.57
CA THR A 30 -6.85 9.92 7.74
C THR A 30 -8.14 9.21 7.36
N VAL A 31 -8.81 9.63 6.29
CA VAL A 31 -10.08 9.03 5.84
C VAL A 31 -9.88 7.78 4.97
N PHE A 32 -8.71 7.62 4.38
CA PHE A 32 -8.42 6.56 3.40
C PHE A 32 -8.78 5.14 3.85
N PRO A 33 -8.48 4.68 5.09
CA PRO A 33 -8.84 3.32 5.52
C PRO A 33 -10.36 3.07 5.51
N THR A 34 -11.16 4.08 5.86
CA THR A 34 -12.62 4.01 5.80
C THR A 34 -13.10 3.87 4.36
N LEU A 35 -12.60 4.73 3.46
CA LEU A 35 -12.95 4.67 2.03
C LEU A 35 -12.56 3.33 1.40
N LEU A 36 -11.36 2.82 1.73
CA LEU A 36 -10.92 1.52 1.25
C LEU A 36 -11.88 0.42 1.72
N ASN A 37 -12.25 0.42 3.00
CA ASN A 37 -13.18 -0.57 3.57
C ASN A 37 -14.59 -0.48 2.96
N GLU A 38 -15.08 0.71 2.64
CA GLU A 38 -16.37 0.89 1.96
C GLU A 38 -16.38 0.22 0.57
N VAL A 39 -15.25 0.28 -0.15
CA VAL A 39 -15.11 -0.31 -1.49
C VAL A 39 -14.91 -1.82 -1.42
N VAL A 40 -14.07 -2.32 -0.49
CA VAL A 40 -13.64 -3.73 -0.49
C VAL A 40 -14.29 -4.60 0.59
N GLY A 41 -14.97 -4.01 1.58
CA GLY A 41 -15.41 -4.69 2.80
C GLY A 41 -16.54 -5.71 2.58
N ASN A 42 -17.29 -5.61 1.49
CA ASN A 42 -18.37 -6.53 1.14
C ASN A 42 -18.00 -7.53 0.03
N LEU A 43 -16.75 -7.53 -0.44
CA LEU A 43 -16.32 -8.42 -1.51
C LEU A 43 -16.21 -9.86 -1.00
N ASN A 44 -16.81 -10.79 -1.73
CA ASN A 44 -16.67 -12.22 -1.48
C ASN A 44 -15.28 -12.74 -1.92
N GLU A 45 -14.98 -14.00 -1.60
CA GLU A 45 -13.66 -14.60 -1.89
C GLU A 45 -13.30 -14.64 -3.38
N GLU A 46 -14.28 -14.79 -4.27
CA GLU A 46 -14.04 -14.80 -5.71
C GLU A 46 -13.80 -13.37 -6.24
N GLU A 47 -14.56 -12.40 -5.74
CA GLU A 47 -14.34 -10.99 -6.07
C GLU A 47 -12.97 -10.50 -5.61
N GLN A 48 -12.52 -10.91 -4.42
CA GLN A 48 -11.20 -10.60 -3.89
C GLN A 48 -10.03 -11.12 -4.76
N LYS A 49 -10.28 -12.12 -5.63
CA LYS A 49 -9.29 -12.71 -6.55
C LYS A 49 -9.25 -11.99 -7.92
N LEU A 50 -10.16 -11.07 -8.19
CA LEU A 50 -10.18 -10.33 -9.45
C LEU A 50 -8.93 -9.45 -9.62
N THR A 51 -8.54 -9.23 -10.86
CA THR A 51 -7.41 -8.39 -11.26
C THR A 51 -7.88 -7.34 -12.27
N TYR A 52 -7.31 -6.14 -12.24
CA TYR A 52 -7.70 -5.06 -13.16
C TYR A 52 -6.96 -5.11 -14.51
N ARG A 53 -5.90 -5.93 -14.63
CA ARG A 53 -5.16 -6.18 -15.87
C ARG A 53 -4.42 -7.52 -15.78
N GLU A 54 -4.02 -8.05 -16.92
CA GLU A 54 -3.17 -9.24 -16.99
C GLU A 54 -1.85 -9.03 -16.22
N GLY A 55 -1.47 -10.03 -15.42
CA GLY A 55 -0.27 -10.00 -14.58
C GLY A 55 -0.30 -9.00 -13.43
N ALA A 56 -1.44 -8.39 -13.12
CA ALA A 56 -1.58 -7.60 -11.89
C ALA A 56 -1.88 -8.47 -10.67
N TRP A 57 -1.61 -7.91 -9.50
CA TRP A 57 -2.08 -8.43 -8.22
C TRP A 57 -3.60 -8.45 -8.13
N THR A 58 -4.11 -9.39 -7.34
CA THR A 58 -5.54 -9.43 -7.00
C THR A 58 -5.93 -8.26 -6.12
N ILE A 59 -7.24 -7.98 -6.01
CA ILE A 59 -7.75 -6.97 -5.07
C ILE A 59 -7.23 -7.24 -3.65
N LYS A 60 -7.25 -8.50 -3.20
CA LYS A 60 -6.73 -8.89 -1.88
C LYS A 60 -5.26 -8.53 -1.70
N GLN A 61 -4.42 -8.86 -2.68
CA GLN A 61 -3.00 -8.53 -2.66
C GLN A 61 -2.75 -7.02 -2.65
N LEU A 62 -3.53 -6.24 -3.41
CA LEU A 62 -3.44 -4.79 -3.42
C LEU A 62 -3.79 -4.18 -2.06
N VAL A 63 -4.88 -4.62 -1.42
CA VAL A 63 -5.28 -4.15 -0.08
C VAL A 63 -4.17 -4.41 0.95
N HIS A 64 -3.56 -5.60 0.94
CA HIS A 64 -2.46 -5.91 1.83
C HIS A 64 -1.20 -5.10 1.51
N HIS A 65 -0.86 -4.94 0.24
CA HIS A 65 0.28 -4.13 -0.18
C HIS A 65 0.14 -2.65 0.24
N ILE A 66 -1.08 -2.09 0.22
CA ILE A 66 -1.32 -0.74 0.73
C ILE A 66 -0.92 -0.64 2.22
N ALA A 67 -1.31 -1.63 3.03
CA ALA A 67 -0.93 -1.68 4.44
C ALA A 67 0.59 -1.84 4.62
N ASP A 68 1.23 -2.74 3.86
CA ASP A 68 2.69 -2.94 3.89
C ASP A 68 3.45 -1.67 3.52
N GLY A 69 2.99 -0.98 2.48
CA GLY A 69 3.51 0.31 2.04
C GLY A 69 3.40 1.36 3.13
N GLN A 70 2.23 1.53 3.74
CA GLN A 70 1.99 2.50 4.81
C GLN A 70 2.90 2.25 6.02
N ILE A 71 3.09 1.00 6.45
CA ILE A 71 4.01 0.64 7.54
C ILE A 71 5.44 1.04 7.17
N ASN A 72 5.90 0.73 5.95
CA ASN A 72 7.23 1.11 5.49
C ASN A 72 7.40 2.63 5.42
N TYR A 73 6.43 3.37 4.91
CA TYR A 73 6.48 4.84 4.85
C TYR A 73 6.51 5.46 6.25
N TYR A 74 5.68 4.98 7.17
CA TYR A 74 5.68 5.45 8.55
C TYR A 74 7.05 5.24 9.22
N THR A 75 7.65 4.06 9.06
CA THR A 75 9.00 3.78 9.57
C THR A 75 10.04 4.72 8.94
N ARG A 76 10.00 4.94 7.62
CA ARG A 76 10.92 5.84 6.93
C ARG A 76 10.83 7.28 7.44
N ILE A 77 9.62 7.77 7.70
CA ILE A 77 9.40 9.10 8.29
C ILE A 77 10.04 9.17 9.67
N LYS A 78 9.85 8.16 10.51
CA LYS A 78 10.49 8.13 11.84
C LYS A 78 12.01 8.17 11.73
N LEU A 79 12.61 7.35 10.86
CA LEU A 79 14.06 7.34 10.64
C LEU A 79 14.57 8.70 10.16
N ALA A 80 13.90 9.30 9.16
CA ALA A 80 14.25 10.62 8.64
C ALA A 80 14.17 11.75 9.68
N LEU A 81 13.32 11.62 10.68
CA LEU A 81 13.20 12.59 11.78
C LEU A 81 14.22 12.36 12.90
N THR A 82 14.83 11.18 12.99
CA THR A 82 15.69 10.79 14.12
C THR A 82 17.15 10.52 13.74
N GLU A 83 17.47 10.42 12.45
CA GLU A 83 18.79 10.12 11.93
C GLU A 83 19.22 11.19 10.91
N ASP A 84 20.52 11.47 10.84
CA ASP A 84 21.08 12.48 9.94
C ASP A 84 21.03 12.05 8.46
N ILE A 85 21.40 10.79 8.20
CA ILE A 85 21.39 10.17 6.86
C ILE A 85 20.87 8.73 7.00
N PRO A 86 19.55 8.52 7.08
CA PRO A 86 19.00 7.18 7.31
C PRO A 86 19.22 6.28 6.10
N ILE A 87 19.67 5.05 6.36
CA ILE A 87 19.72 4.01 5.32
C ILE A 87 18.36 3.31 5.27
N ILE A 88 17.60 3.58 4.22
CA ILE A 88 16.27 2.99 4.05
C ILE A 88 16.39 1.56 3.53
N LYS A 89 15.81 0.62 4.28
CA LYS A 89 15.72 -0.78 3.84
C LYS A 89 14.65 -0.95 2.76
N PRO A 90 14.99 -1.43 1.55
CA PRO A 90 14.00 -1.83 0.56
C PRO A 90 13.31 -3.14 0.98
N PHE A 91 12.17 -3.43 0.37
CA PHE A 91 11.49 -4.70 0.52
C PHE A 91 11.04 -5.22 -0.85
N GLU A 92 11.05 -6.54 -1.01
CA GLU A 92 10.60 -7.22 -2.24
C GLU A 92 9.07 -7.25 -2.27
N GLU A 93 8.45 -6.19 -2.79
CA GLU A 93 7.00 -6.00 -2.75
C GLU A 93 6.22 -7.17 -3.37
N ASN A 94 6.74 -7.78 -4.45
CA ASN A 94 6.13 -8.93 -5.10
C ASN A 94 6.14 -10.16 -4.18
N GLU A 95 7.23 -10.38 -3.45
CA GLU A 95 7.32 -11.48 -2.49
C GLU A 95 6.36 -11.24 -1.31
N TRP A 96 6.28 -10.02 -0.80
CA TRP A 96 5.37 -9.69 0.30
C TRP A 96 3.90 -9.91 -0.10
N ALA A 97 3.51 -9.41 -1.28
CA ALA A 97 2.18 -9.63 -1.84
C ALA A 97 1.87 -11.12 -2.13
N HIS A 98 2.88 -11.92 -2.46
CA HIS A 98 2.72 -13.36 -2.70
C HIS A 98 2.52 -14.15 -1.40
N TRP A 99 3.33 -13.89 -0.38
CA TRP A 99 3.43 -14.75 0.81
C TRP A 99 2.44 -14.43 1.93
N TRP A 100 1.69 -13.34 1.83
CA TRP A 100 0.69 -12.94 2.84
C TRP A 100 -0.30 -14.06 3.20
N ILE A 101 -0.77 -14.85 2.21
CA ILE A 101 -1.80 -15.88 2.42
C ILE A 101 -1.20 -17.21 2.91
N GLN A 102 0.00 -17.58 2.43
CA GLN A 102 0.48 -18.95 2.64
C GLN A 102 1.07 -19.17 4.03
N ARG A 103 1.72 -18.18 4.65
CA ARG A 103 2.43 -18.40 5.93
C ARG A 103 1.54 -18.47 7.18
N PHE A 104 0.35 -17.88 7.18
CA PHE A 104 -0.57 -18.06 8.32
C PHE A 104 -1.01 -19.52 8.48
N HIS A 105 -1.15 -20.25 7.37
CA HIS A 105 -1.47 -21.68 7.39
C HIS A 105 -0.29 -22.54 7.93
N TYR A 106 0.97 -22.12 7.66
CA TYR A 106 2.16 -22.85 8.13
C TYR A 106 2.62 -22.48 9.55
N LEU A 107 2.26 -21.30 10.07
CA LEU A 107 2.60 -20.92 11.45
C LEU A 107 1.90 -21.79 12.50
N HIS A 108 0.80 -22.46 12.16
CA HIS A 108 0.14 -23.44 13.03
C HIS A 108 0.78 -24.83 12.97
N LEU A 109 1.62 -25.10 11.96
CA LEU A 109 2.33 -26.37 11.77
C LEU A 109 3.76 -26.36 12.35
N LEU A 110 4.20 -25.23 12.90
CA LEU A 110 5.50 -25.06 13.57
C LEU A 110 5.37 -25.00 15.11
N LYS A 111 4.27 -25.51 15.66
CA LYS A 111 4.12 -25.79 17.10
C LYS A 111 4.02 -27.28 17.34
#